data_AF-A0AAJ6DCX2-F1
#
_entry.id   AF-A0AAJ6DCX2-F1
#
_cell.length_a   1.000
_cell.length_b   1.000
_cell.length_c   1.000
_cell.angle_alpha   90.00
_cell.angle_beta   90.00
_cell.angle_gamma   90.00
#
_symmetry.space_group_name_H-M   'P 1'
#
loop_
_entity.id
_entity.type
_entity.pdbx_description
1 polymer ?
#
loop_
_entity_poly.entity_id
_entity_poly.type
_entity_poly.pdbx_seq_one_letter_code
_entity_poly.pdbx_strand_id
1 'polypeptide(L)'
;MHKCRLYKGAFYSNFQSKEELFETIYFQANRWQTEQIQRAVHTAIDASQKKRSAESADLASIICTALRTLNFGTGDEVQWFGMVTELRGASVHDQASRKVLIKAQDDLYGQLESILNYVQNQTGSTLALPVRDVVVLAVGLYERQLSSNPPMPGQTHAR
;
A
#
# COMPACT_ATOMS: atom_id res chain seq x y z
N MET A 1 7.82 -32.85 18.26
CA MET A 1 7.49 -31.87 17.21
C MET A 1 8.39 -30.66 17.39
N HIS A 2 9.35 -30.48 16.48
CA HIS A 2 10.34 -29.42 16.55
C HIS A 2 9.70 -28.06 16.22
N LYS A 3 9.76 -27.13 17.19
CA LYS A 3 9.52 -25.71 16.96
C LYS A 3 10.58 -25.22 15.97
N CYS A 4 10.18 -24.95 14.73
CA CYS A 4 11.07 -24.31 13.76
C CYS A 4 11.27 -22.84 14.16
N ARG A 5 12.23 -22.59 15.06
CA ARG A 5 12.87 -21.28 15.24
C ARG A 5 13.77 -21.03 14.03
N LEU A 6 13.20 -20.74 12.87
CA LEU A 6 13.98 -20.23 11.75
C LEU A 6 14.22 -18.72 11.98
N TYR A 7 15.42 -18.45 12.48
CA TYR A 7 16.25 -17.30 12.10
C TYR A 7 15.74 -15.88 12.36
N LYS A 8 15.62 -15.48 13.63
CA LYS A 8 15.90 -14.08 13.98
C LYS A 8 17.37 -13.70 13.71
N GLY A 9 18.30 -14.66 13.64
CA GLY A 9 19.74 -14.39 13.42
C GLY A 9 20.21 -14.38 11.96
N ALA A 10 19.59 -15.15 11.05
CA ALA A 10 20.00 -15.21 9.63
C ALA A 10 19.21 -14.29 8.70
N PHE A 11 18.19 -13.58 9.20
CA PHE A 11 17.56 -12.50 8.44
C PHE A 11 18.38 -11.20 8.47
N TYR A 12 19.11 -10.93 9.58
CA TYR A 12 20.03 -9.79 9.68
C TYR A 12 21.39 -10.03 9.01
N SER A 13 21.73 -11.26 8.60
CA SER A 13 23.08 -11.55 8.08
C SER A 13 23.35 -11.00 6.68
N ASN A 14 22.30 -10.57 5.97
CA ASN A 14 22.42 -9.98 4.63
C ASN A 14 22.28 -8.45 4.62
N PHE A 15 22.04 -7.82 5.77
CA PHE A 15 21.84 -6.37 5.89
C PHE A 15 22.85 -5.78 6.86
N GLN A 16 23.46 -4.66 6.49
CA GLN A 16 24.48 -3.97 7.25
C GLN A 16 23.87 -3.17 8.42
N SER A 17 22.57 -2.89 8.39
CA SER A 17 21.85 -2.19 9.46
C SER A 17 20.36 -2.53 9.53
N LYS A 18 19.73 -2.19 10.66
CA LYS A 18 18.27 -2.32 10.88
C LYS A 18 17.50 -1.37 9.95
N GLU A 19 18.09 -0.23 9.63
CA GLU A 19 17.57 0.79 8.75
C GLU A 19 17.54 0.30 7.29
N GLU A 20 18.61 -0.35 6.83
CA GLU A 20 18.68 -0.97 5.50
C GLU A 20 17.65 -2.11 5.33
N LEU A 21 17.43 -2.88 6.39
CA LEU A 21 16.38 -3.89 6.43
C LEU A 21 15.00 -3.25 6.29
N PHE A 22 14.68 -2.23 7.10
CA PHE A 22 13.40 -1.53 6.99
C PHE A 22 13.22 -0.92 5.62
N GLU A 23 14.24 -0.24 5.10
CA GLU A 23 14.22 0.36 3.78
C GLU A 23 13.85 -0.69 2.73
N THR A 24 14.57 -1.81 2.68
CA THR A 24 14.34 -2.87 1.69
C THR A 24 12.92 -3.43 1.77
N ILE A 25 12.44 -3.74 2.98
CA ILE A 25 11.09 -4.27 3.18
C ILE A 25 10.04 -3.21 2.76
N TYR A 26 10.25 -1.94 3.10
CA TYR A 26 9.37 -0.84 2.72
C TYR A 26 9.23 -0.67 1.22
N PHE A 27 10.35 -0.53 0.53
CA PHE A 27 10.33 -0.33 -0.91
C PHE A 27 9.74 -1.54 -1.63
N GLN A 28 10.03 -2.75 -1.16
CA GLN A 28 9.44 -3.97 -1.72
C GLN A 28 7.93 -4.02 -1.51
N ALA A 29 7.44 -3.69 -0.31
CA ALA A 29 6.02 -3.70 0.01
C ALA A 29 5.26 -2.60 -0.76
N ASN A 30 5.79 -1.37 -0.77
CA ASN A 30 5.25 -0.27 -1.56
C ASN A 30 5.09 -0.69 -3.02
N ARG A 31 6.18 -1.19 -3.62
CA ARG A 31 6.19 -1.63 -5.01
C ARG A 31 5.18 -2.74 -5.28
N TRP A 32 5.11 -3.74 -4.40
CA TRP A 32 4.16 -4.83 -4.58
C TRP A 32 2.71 -4.33 -4.53
N GLN A 33 2.38 -3.46 -3.56
CA GLN A 33 1.05 -2.88 -3.41
C GLN A 33 0.67 -1.99 -4.59
N THR A 34 1.56 -1.10 -5.01
CA THR A 34 1.32 -0.20 -6.14
C THR A 34 1.17 -0.97 -7.45
N GLU A 35 1.95 -2.04 -7.66
CA GLU A 35 1.77 -2.97 -8.78
C GLU A 35 0.40 -3.68 -8.74
N GLN A 36 -0.10 -4.06 -7.56
CA GLN A 36 -1.46 -4.62 -7.44
C GLN A 36 -2.51 -3.57 -7.84
N ILE A 37 -2.40 -2.37 -7.28
CA ILE A 37 -3.34 -1.27 -7.52
C ILE A 37 -3.34 -0.90 -9.00
N GLN A 38 -2.16 -0.77 -9.61
CA GLN A 38 -2.03 -0.43 -11.02
C GLN A 38 -2.69 -1.49 -11.92
N ARG A 39 -2.49 -2.79 -11.64
CA ARG A 39 -3.13 -3.87 -12.38
C ARG A 39 -4.65 -3.85 -12.25
N ALA A 40 -5.16 -3.60 -11.04
CA ALA A 40 -6.60 -3.46 -10.79
C ALA A 40 -7.19 -2.26 -11.55
N VAL A 41 -6.48 -1.12 -11.55
CA VAL A 41 -6.87 0.10 -12.29
C VAL A 41 -6.90 -0.15 -13.80
N HIS A 42 -5.85 -0.77 -14.36
CA HIS A 42 -5.83 -1.11 -15.79
C HIS A 42 -7.00 -2.03 -16.16
N THR A 43 -7.26 -3.06 -15.34
CA THR A 43 -8.37 -3.99 -15.56
C THR A 43 -9.73 -3.27 -15.51
N ALA A 44 -9.91 -2.33 -14.59
CA ALA A 44 -11.13 -1.53 -14.47
C ALA A 44 -11.36 -0.64 -15.69
N ILE A 45 -10.31 0.00 -16.21
CA ILE A 45 -10.36 0.82 -17.42
C ILE A 45 -10.68 -0.03 -18.65
N ASP A 46 -10.00 -1.17 -18.82
CA ASP A 46 -10.27 -2.09 -19.93
C ASP A 46 -11.72 -2.60 -19.90
N ALA A 47 -12.24 -2.88 -18.70
CA ALA A 47 -13.62 -3.30 -18.52
C ALA A 47 -14.63 -2.19 -18.83
N SER A 48 -14.33 -0.93 -18.49
CA SER A 48 -15.20 0.20 -18.82
C SER A 48 -15.22 0.49 -20.32
N GLN A 49 -14.06 0.42 -20.99
CA GLN A 49 -13.97 0.65 -22.43
C GLN A 49 -14.69 -0.43 -23.26
N LYS A 50 -14.72 -1.68 -22.78
CA LYS A 50 -15.44 -2.80 -23.43
C LYS A 50 -16.97 -2.67 -23.34
N LYS A 51 -17.48 -2.04 -22.28
CA LYS A 51 -18.90 -1.71 -22.18
C LYS A 51 -19.18 -0.54 -23.13
N ARG A 52 -19.64 -0.83 -24.35
CA ARG A 52 -20.07 0.11 -25.40
C ARG A 52 -21.28 1.01 -25.02
N SER A 53 -21.42 1.43 -23.77
CA SER A 53 -22.38 2.46 -23.38
C SER A 53 -21.77 3.84 -23.57
N ALA A 54 -22.56 4.79 -24.07
CA ALA A 54 -22.13 6.16 -24.39
C ALA A 54 -21.68 6.99 -23.17
N GLU A 55 -21.81 6.46 -21.95
CA GLU A 55 -21.27 7.09 -20.74
C GLU A 55 -19.80 6.68 -20.56
N SER A 56 -18.89 7.64 -20.76
CA SER A 56 -17.51 7.53 -20.33
C SER A 56 -17.49 7.28 -18.82
N ALA A 57 -16.86 6.20 -18.37
CA ALA A 57 -16.71 5.93 -16.94
C ALA A 57 -15.92 7.07 -16.28
N ASP A 58 -16.48 7.63 -15.21
CA ASP A 58 -15.81 8.66 -14.42
C ASP A 58 -14.71 8.06 -13.52
N LEU A 59 -13.83 8.94 -13.03
CA LEU A 59 -12.71 8.58 -12.15
C LEU A 59 -13.16 7.80 -10.90
N ALA A 60 -14.28 8.18 -10.28
CA ALA A 60 -14.74 7.54 -9.05
C ALA A 60 -15.18 6.09 -9.31
N SER A 61 -15.85 5.84 -10.44
CA SER A 61 -16.30 4.52 -10.88
C SER A 61 -15.11 3.60 -11.18
N ILE A 62 -14.08 4.09 -11.88
CA ILE A 62 -12.85 3.35 -12.15
C ILE A 62 -12.15 2.95 -10.84
N ILE A 63 -11.94 3.92 -9.94
CA ILE A 63 -11.29 3.67 -8.65
C ILE A 63 -12.11 2.68 -7.82
N CYS A 64 -13.42 2.88 -7.68
CA CYS A 64 -14.29 1.96 -6.94
C CYS A 64 -14.23 0.54 -7.52
N THR A 65 -14.22 0.41 -8.84
CA THR A 65 -14.13 -0.90 -9.50
C THR A 65 -12.78 -1.57 -9.23
N ALA A 66 -11.68 -0.82 -9.36
CA ALA A 66 -10.34 -1.33 -9.06
C ALA A 66 -10.24 -1.79 -7.60
N LEU A 67 -10.66 -0.96 -6.64
CA LEU A 67 -10.57 -1.27 -5.20
C LEU A 67 -11.36 -2.53 -4.81
N ARG A 68 -12.51 -2.80 -5.45
CA ARG A 68 -13.29 -4.03 -5.19
C ARG A 68 -12.57 -5.31 -5.62
N THR A 69 -11.63 -5.22 -6.56
CA THR A 69 -10.83 -6.38 -7.02
C THR A 69 -9.62 -6.64 -6.14
N LEU A 70 -9.25 -5.66 -5.30
CA LEU A 70 -8.12 -5.76 -4.41
C LEU A 70 -8.57 -6.40 -3.10
N ASN A 71 -7.81 -7.40 -2.65
CA ASN A 71 -8.07 -8.09 -1.40
C ASN A 71 -7.24 -7.47 -0.28
N PHE A 72 -7.66 -6.27 0.16
CA PHE A 72 -6.97 -5.54 1.22
C PHE A 72 -7.24 -6.11 2.61
N GLY A 73 -6.27 -5.97 3.50
CA GLY A 73 -6.40 -6.29 4.93
C GLY A 73 -6.24 -7.77 5.27
N THR A 74 -5.56 -8.55 4.43
CA THR A 74 -5.23 -9.95 4.71
C THR A 74 -3.81 -10.12 5.25
N GLY A 75 -3.49 -11.28 5.82
CA GLY A 75 -2.36 -11.54 6.74
C GLY A 75 -1.06 -10.77 6.50
N ASP A 76 -0.50 -10.81 5.29
CA ASP A 76 0.78 -10.17 4.97
C ASP A 76 0.72 -8.64 5.03
N GLU A 77 -0.42 -8.06 4.66
CA GLU A 77 -0.65 -6.62 4.66
C GLU A 77 -0.89 -6.05 6.06
N VAL A 78 -1.49 -6.84 6.94
CA VAL A 78 -1.65 -6.50 8.34
C VAL A 78 -0.30 -6.55 9.08
N GLN A 79 0.52 -7.56 8.79
CA GLN A 79 1.90 -7.64 9.30
C GLN A 79 2.73 -6.45 8.81
N TRP A 80 2.59 -6.11 7.53
CA TRP A 80 3.19 -4.93 6.92
C TRP A 80 2.82 -3.64 7.65
N PHE A 81 1.52 -3.40 7.89
CA PHE A 81 1.05 -2.22 8.60
C PHE A 81 1.54 -2.15 10.06
N GLY A 82 1.71 -3.30 10.70
CA GLY A 82 2.36 -3.41 12.02
C GLY A 82 3.80 -2.89 11.99
N MET A 83 4.62 -3.35 11.04
CA MET A 83 5.99 -2.86 10.86
C MET A 83 6.04 -1.35 10.58
N VAL A 84 5.06 -0.85 9.81
CA VAL A 84 4.96 0.59 9.52
C VAL A 84 4.72 1.41 10.77
N THR A 85 3.84 0.90 11.64
CA THR A 85 3.52 1.53 12.92
C THR A 85 4.74 1.53 13.86
N GLU A 86 5.52 0.45 13.89
CA GLU A 86 6.77 0.37 14.65
C GLU A 86 7.82 1.39 14.16
N LEU A 87 8.02 1.51 12.84
CA LEU A 87 8.95 2.50 12.28
C LEU A 87 8.50 3.93 12.59
N ARG A 88 7.20 4.21 12.51
CA ARG A 88 6.63 5.51 12.93
C ARG A 88 6.96 5.82 14.38
N GLY A 89 6.78 4.85 15.29
CA GLY A 89 7.16 5.00 16.70
C GLY A 89 8.65 5.30 16.88
N ALA A 90 9.53 4.56 16.19
CA ALA A 90 10.98 4.78 16.24
C ALA A 90 11.38 6.17 15.71
N SER A 91 10.75 6.63 14.62
CA SER A 91 11.06 7.89 13.96
C SER A 91 10.85 9.15 14.81
N VAL A 92 10.04 9.05 15.88
CA VAL A 92 9.82 10.14 16.83
C VAL A 92 11.12 10.53 17.52
N HIS A 93 11.97 9.55 17.83
CA HIS A 93 13.17 9.75 18.63
C HIS A 93 14.47 9.47 17.87
N ASP A 94 14.43 8.75 16.74
CA ASP A 94 15.59 8.40 15.94
C ASP A 94 15.57 9.08 14.55
N GLN A 95 16.65 9.80 14.24
CA GLN A 95 16.80 10.53 12.97
C GLN A 95 16.97 9.57 11.79
N ALA A 96 17.65 8.43 11.96
CA ALA A 96 17.88 7.49 10.86
C ALA A 96 16.56 6.84 10.42
N SER A 97 15.78 6.33 11.38
CA SER A 97 14.42 5.82 11.17
C SER A 97 13.51 6.86 10.52
N ARG A 98 13.61 8.14 10.91
CA ARG A 98 12.83 9.23 10.30
C ARG A 98 13.17 9.44 8.83
N LYS A 99 14.45 9.36 8.45
CA LYS A 99 14.85 9.46 7.04
C LYS A 99 14.28 8.32 6.21
N VAL A 100 14.33 7.10 6.73
CA VAL A 100 13.75 5.92 6.05
C VAL A 100 12.24 6.09 5.88
N LEU A 101 11.53 6.51 6.93
CA LEU A 101 10.09 6.71 6.88
C LEU A 101 9.68 7.76 5.83
N ILE A 102 10.33 8.93 5.83
CA ILE A 102 10.05 10.00 4.86
C ILE A 102 10.27 9.48 3.44
N LYS A 103 11.42 8.84 3.20
CA LYS A 103 11.77 8.31 1.87
C LYS A 103 10.75 7.28 1.38
N ALA A 104 10.30 6.38 2.27
CA ALA A 104 9.31 5.37 1.96
C ALA A 104 7.91 5.95 1.72
N GLN A 105 7.53 7.01 2.45
CA GLN A 105 6.27 7.73 2.21
C GLN A 105 6.28 8.46 0.87
N ASP A 106 7.38 9.14 0.55
CA ASP A 106 7.52 9.85 -0.72
C ASP A 106 7.46 8.90 -1.91
N ASP A 107 8.11 7.73 -1.79
CA ASP A 107 8.04 6.66 -2.78
C ASP A 107 6.62 6.13 -2.99
N LEU A 108 5.92 5.74 -1.91
CA LEU A 108 4.55 5.24 -1.98
C LEU A 108 3.63 6.28 -2.62
N TYR A 109 3.66 7.51 -2.12
CA TYR A 109 2.77 8.56 -2.55
C TYR A 109 3.05 8.97 -4.00
N GLY A 110 4.32 9.04 -4.43
CA GLY A 110 4.67 9.33 -5.82
C GLY A 110 4.17 8.26 -6.81
N GLN A 111 4.22 6.99 -6.40
CA GLN A 111 3.66 5.89 -7.20
C GLN A 111 2.13 5.97 -7.29
N LEU A 112 1.44 6.24 -6.17
CA LEU A 112 -0.01 6.40 -6.14
C LEU A 112 -0.48 7.64 -6.91
N GLU A 113 0.26 8.74 -6.85
CA GLU A 113 0.02 9.93 -7.68
C GLU A 113 0.11 9.60 -9.17
N SER A 114 1.11 8.83 -9.57
CA SER A 114 1.28 8.41 -10.97
C SER A 114 0.07 7.60 -11.44
N ILE A 115 -0.44 6.69 -10.60
CA ILE A 115 -1.65 5.92 -10.89
C ILE A 115 -2.88 6.82 -10.99
N LEU A 116 -3.07 7.76 -10.05
CA LEU A 116 -4.23 8.64 -10.04
C LEU A 116 -4.21 9.64 -11.22
N ASN A 117 -3.03 10.15 -11.57
CA ASN A 117 -2.83 10.95 -12.79
C ASN A 117 -3.17 10.16 -14.05
N TYR A 118 -2.75 8.90 -14.12
CA TYR A 118 -3.10 8.03 -15.23
C TYR A 118 -4.64 7.89 -15.35
N VAL A 119 -5.35 7.65 -14.26
CA VAL A 119 -6.83 7.56 -14.28
C VAL A 119 -7.48 8.88 -14.69
N GLN A 120 -7.02 10.02 -14.17
CA GLN A 120 -7.52 11.35 -14.59
C GLN A 120 -7.39 11.55 -16.10
N ASN A 121 -6.22 11.22 -16.66
CA ASN A 121 -5.96 11.34 -18.09
C ASN A 121 -6.85 10.41 -18.93
N GLN A 122 -7.10 9.18 -18.45
CA GLN A 122 -7.95 8.22 -19.16
C GLN A 122 -9.44 8.58 -19.11
N THR A 123 -9.87 9.29 -18.07
CA THR A 123 -11.29 9.64 -17.86
C THR A 123 -11.62 11.08 -18.22
N GLY A 124 -10.62 11.91 -18.55
CA GLY A 124 -10.79 13.36 -18.72
C GLY A 124 -11.24 14.08 -17.44
N SER A 125 -11.12 13.42 -16.28
CA SER A 125 -11.55 13.97 -14.99
C SER A 125 -10.51 14.91 -14.42
N THR A 126 -10.95 15.89 -13.63
CA THR A 126 -10.08 16.77 -12.86
C THR A 126 -10.43 16.69 -11.38
N LEU A 127 -9.41 16.69 -10.52
CA LEU A 127 -9.58 16.79 -9.08
C LEU A 127 -9.58 18.25 -8.66
N ALA A 128 -10.46 18.62 -7.72
CA ALA A 128 -10.48 19.95 -7.12
C ALA A 128 -9.29 20.21 -6.18
N LEU A 129 -8.65 19.14 -5.72
CA LEU A 129 -7.47 19.18 -4.85
C LEU A 129 -6.23 18.73 -5.62
N PRO A 130 -5.03 19.16 -5.19
CA PRO A 130 -3.78 18.58 -5.64
C PRO A 130 -3.79 17.05 -5.49
N VAL A 131 -3.25 16.36 -6.48
CA VAL A 131 -3.24 14.88 -6.54
C VAL A 131 -2.55 14.28 -5.32
N ARG A 132 -1.46 14.91 -4.86
CA ARG A 132 -0.75 14.54 -3.63
C ARG A 132 -1.68 14.53 -2.42
N ASP A 133 -2.50 15.56 -2.25
CA ASP A 133 -3.38 15.69 -1.08
C ASP A 133 -4.47 14.61 -1.11
N VAL A 134 -5.01 14.31 -2.30
CA VAL A 134 -5.97 13.21 -2.47
C VAL A 134 -5.33 11.86 -2.14
N VAL A 135 -4.08 11.63 -2.55
CA VAL A 135 -3.33 10.41 -2.21
C VAL A 135 -3.12 10.29 -0.70
N VAL A 136 -2.69 11.36 -0.04
CA VAL A 136 -2.51 11.38 1.43
C VAL A 136 -3.82 11.06 2.15
N LEU A 137 -4.95 11.64 1.71
CA LEU A 137 -6.27 11.33 2.26
C LEU A 137 -6.68 9.88 2.03
N ALA A 138 -6.47 9.35 0.81
CA ALA A 138 -6.79 7.97 0.47
C ALA A 138 -5.99 6.97 1.32
N VAL A 139 -4.68 7.20 1.49
CA VAL A 139 -3.84 6.37 2.38
C VAL A 139 -4.33 6.47 3.82
N GLY A 140 -4.64 7.67 4.32
CA GLY A 140 -5.16 7.82 5.68
C GLY A 140 -6.47 7.06 5.93
N LEU A 141 -7.40 7.07 4.96
CA LEU A 141 -8.64 6.28 5.02
C LEU A 141 -8.36 4.78 5.03
N TYR A 142 -7.41 4.35 4.20
CA TYR A 142 -6.97 2.96 4.12
C TYR A 142 -6.36 2.45 5.43
N GLU A 143 -5.41 3.20 5.98
CA GLU A 143 -4.75 2.88 7.25
C GLU A 143 -5.75 2.86 8.43
N ARG A 144 -6.76 3.75 8.41
CA ARG A 144 -7.84 3.73 9.39
C ARG A 144 -8.63 2.42 9.32
N GLN A 145 -8.91 1.92 8.13
CA GLN A 145 -9.63 0.65 7.95
C GLN A 145 -8.83 -0.52 8.52
N LEU A 146 -7.52 -0.58 8.26
CA LEU A 146 -6.61 -1.56 8.85
C LEU A 146 -6.56 -1.47 10.38
N SER A 147 -6.60 -0.25 10.92
CA SER A 147 -6.59 -0.02 12.37
C SER A 147 -7.91 -0.41 13.05
N SER A 148 -9.03 -0.38 12.33
CA SER A 148 -10.36 -0.72 12.86
C SER A 148 -10.69 -2.23 12.86
N ASN A 149 -9.91 -3.05 12.17
CA ASN A 149 -9.97 -4.51 12.20
C ASN A 149 -8.62 -5.09 12.67
N PRO A 150 -8.26 -4.92 13.96
CA PRO A 150 -7.03 -5.50 14.45
C PRO A 150 -7.11 -7.03 14.32
N PRO A 151 -6.07 -7.71 13.81
CA PRO A 151 -6.01 -9.16 13.86
C PRO A 151 -6.07 -9.57 15.33
N MET A 152 -7.09 -10.33 15.72
CA MET A 152 -7.14 -10.92 17.05
C MET A 152 -5.92 -11.85 17.19
N PRO A 153 -5.04 -11.64 18.17
CA PRO A 153 -3.94 -12.57 18.41
C PRO A 153 -4.53 -13.94 18.75
N GLY A 154 -4.38 -14.92 17.86
CA GLY A 154 -4.75 -16.32 18.12
C GLY A 154 -5.63 -17.04 17.11
N GLN A 155 -6.13 -16.39 16.04
CA GLN A 155 -6.85 -17.13 14.99
C GLN A 155 -5.88 -17.72 13.95
N THR A 156 -5.17 -18.77 14.38
CA THR A 156 -4.65 -19.78 13.47
C THR A 156 -5.86 -20.47 12.85
N HIS A 157 -6.12 -20.25 11.56
CA HIS A 157 -7.01 -21.15 10.82
C HIS A 157 -6.35 -22.53 10.78
N ALA A 158 -6.75 -23.40 11.70
CA ALA A 158 -6.52 -24.82 11.58
C ALA A 158 -7.22 -25.29 10.29
N ARG A 159 -6.42 -25.74 9.32
CA ARG A 159 -6.86 -26.72 8.34
C ARG A 159 -6.49 -28.11 8.86
#